data_AF-F9WRL3-F1
#
_entry.id   AF-F9WRL3-F1
#
_cell.length_a   1.000
_cell.length_b   1.000
_cell.length_c   1.000
_cell.angle_alpha   90.00
_cell.angle_beta   90.00
_cell.angle_gamma   90.00
#
_symmetry.space_group_name_H-M   'P 1'
#
loop_
_entity.id
_entity.type
_entity.pdbx_description
1 polymer ?
#
loop_
_entity_poly.entity_id
_entity_poly.type
_entity_poly.pdbx_seq_one_letter_code
_entity_poly.pdbx_strand_id
1 'polypeptide(L)'
;MRTAAMIARTNITYKKILNSSTEHIDTVNLTEWKDKALQVLNKTYNGIKLNTKKYHWSLTNGSEKIGDVQKAAVKAVARLEVAVKNFELYRVAVSDAVKKVNSASSMVEEANKSVLASVNGKIFCKVVGRFSNSNERLRAAGKKLTDRTQSAASVVTISKRVQAEVTIADELIKEVGVWLRGNNLALVHKLSGTHNVAKASNAMSTSVRAASKAVSIVNEIEQKMKTEHELIKFVETQLANMSAVAGTSIGDVEFDVCNSRVSEILKKESSEVIRSIARFNTTLLTRLNASLHKIDGKADAIGHKLLDVSKQVQEAKSSAQNVSLLAKRATENVREAIIEVLSGGAAELCAVLSRLRALHDEAGAFSVHAAHAQANISEWLVRVDASAKESDDFADLTGSVESAFAAAGKRLEVLKRVLHRTDEQRAKVVGELAASVAVKESDKHGPQINKTLHDVFANITSRVSANFSKDACNASLMTQSLKLLSNMTDHTVMNSLQVVTQLNKLTESMKERVLKADNLMRMATDSSAQADAARERSGKPQCPALYRQLLNMLGLHW
;
A
#
# COMPACT_ATOMS: atom_id res chain seq x y z
N MET A 1 74.32 119.22 -44.19
CA MET A 1 73.36 118.15 -44.59
C MET A 1 73.98 116.79 -44.95
N ARG A 2 75.19 116.70 -45.54
CA ARG A 2 75.82 115.38 -45.88
C ARG A 2 76.21 114.51 -44.66
N THR A 3 76.39 115.08 -43.48
CA THR A 3 76.78 114.35 -42.25
C THR A 3 75.60 113.64 -41.57
N ALA A 4 74.40 114.21 -41.63
CA ALA A 4 73.18 113.64 -41.05
C ALA A 4 72.68 112.41 -41.83
N ALA A 5 72.80 112.42 -43.17
CA ALA A 5 72.45 111.28 -44.03
C ALA A 5 73.37 110.07 -43.84
N MET A 6 74.63 110.29 -43.45
CA MET A 6 75.61 109.22 -43.23
C MET A 6 75.44 108.54 -41.86
N ILE A 7 75.08 109.31 -40.83
CA ILE A 7 74.74 108.81 -39.48
C ILE A 7 73.40 108.05 -39.50
N ALA A 8 72.39 108.57 -40.22
CA ALA A 8 71.12 107.86 -40.41
C ALA A 8 71.31 106.53 -41.17
N ARG A 9 72.12 106.49 -42.23
CA ARG A 9 72.41 105.24 -42.97
C ARG A 9 73.17 104.20 -42.14
N THR A 10 74.11 104.58 -41.28
CA THR A 10 74.81 103.62 -40.40
C THR A 10 73.90 103.10 -39.29
N ASN A 11 73.08 103.96 -38.68
CA ASN A 11 72.15 103.58 -37.62
C ASN A 11 71.02 102.64 -38.15
N ILE A 12 70.57 102.84 -39.39
CA ILE A 12 69.59 101.95 -40.05
C ILE A 12 70.20 100.57 -40.35
N THR A 13 71.46 100.49 -40.79
CA THR A 13 72.12 99.20 -41.10
C THR A 13 72.35 98.36 -39.84
N TYR A 14 72.77 98.97 -38.72
CA TYR A 14 72.99 98.24 -37.47
C TYR A 14 71.68 97.83 -36.77
N LYS A 15 70.64 98.67 -36.83
CA LYS A 15 69.29 98.32 -36.34
C LYS A 15 68.68 97.16 -37.13
N LYS A 16 68.92 97.10 -38.45
CA LYS A 16 68.51 95.95 -39.30
C LYS A 16 69.23 94.65 -38.91
N ILE A 17 70.52 94.71 -38.59
CA ILE A 17 71.33 93.53 -38.18
C ILE A 17 70.93 93.01 -36.79
N LEU A 18 70.61 93.91 -35.85
CA LEU A 18 70.08 93.54 -34.53
C LEU A 18 68.66 92.96 -34.65
N ASN A 19 67.78 93.57 -35.47
CA ASN A 19 66.42 93.06 -35.70
C ASN A 19 66.41 91.69 -36.41
N SER A 20 67.29 91.46 -37.39
CA SER A 20 67.40 90.16 -38.06
C SER A 20 67.89 89.05 -37.13
N SER A 21 68.59 89.41 -36.05
CA SER A 21 69.04 88.46 -35.03
C SER A 21 67.92 88.12 -34.04
N THR A 22 66.98 89.03 -33.78
CA THR A 22 65.81 88.78 -32.92
C THR A 22 64.67 88.03 -33.61
N GLU A 23 64.52 88.15 -34.93
CA GLU A 23 63.44 87.49 -35.70
C GLU A 23 63.58 85.97 -35.82
N HIS A 24 64.67 85.36 -35.33
CA HIS A 24 64.94 83.91 -35.46
C HIS A 24 65.17 83.22 -34.10
N ILE A 25 64.74 83.85 -33.00
CA ILE A 25 64.94 83.29 -31.64
C ILE A 25 64.15 81.99 -31.42
N ASP A 26 63.07 81.80 -32.19
CA ASP A 26 62.20 80.62 -32.12
C ASP A 26 62.71 79.45 -32.99
N THR A 27 63.72 79.66 -33.83
CA THR A 27 64.23 78.67 -34.82
C THR A 27 65.72 78.36 -34.71
N VAL A 28 66.50 79.14 -33.96
CA VAL A 28 67.95 78.97 -33.79
C VAL A 28 68.26 78.49 -32.38
N ASN A 29 69.23 77.58 -32.24
CA ASN A 29 69.73 77.11 -30.94
C ASN A 29 70.16 78.31 -30.07
N LEU A 30 69.70 78.39 -28.81
CA LEU A 30 70.01 79.47 -27.85
C LEU A 30 71.53 79.78 -27.74
N THR A 31 72.38 78.75 -27.88
CA THR A 31 73.85 78.91 -27.88
C THR A 31 74.32 79.63 -29.15
N GLU A 32 73.77 79.25 -30.30
CA GLU A 32 74.10 79.84 -31.60
C GLU A 32 73.57 81.28 -31.72
N TRP A 33 72.39 81.56 -31.15
CA TRP A 33 71.84 82.90 -31.04
C TRP A 33 72.72 83.81 -30.16
N LYS A 34 73.17 83.30 -29.00
CA LYS A 34 74.10 84.00 -28.09
C LYS A 34 75.40 84.37 -28.81
N ASP A 35 76.01 83.41 -29.50
CA ASP A 35 77.28 83.63 -30.19
C ASP A 35 77.15 84.64 -31.33
N LYS A 36 76.05 84.57 -32.11
CA LYS A 36 75.73 85.55 -33.15
C LYS A 36 75.49 86.95 -32.58
N ALA A 37 74.72 87.07 -31.51
CA ALA A 37 74.43 88.36 -30.86
C ALA A 37 75.70 89.01 -30.28
N LEU A 38 76.57 88.22 -29.64
CA LEU A 38 77.86 88.67 -29.13
C LEU A 38 78.81 89.08 -30.26
N GLN A 39 78.83 88.32 -31.36
CA GLN A 39 79.62 88.65 -32.54
C GLN A 39 79.17 89.97 -33.19
N VAL A 40 77.85 90.19 -33.31
CA VAL A 40 77.27 91.46 -33.79
C VAL A 40 77.64 92.62 -32.87
N LEU A 41 77.48 92.46 -31.56
CA LEU A 41 77.86 93.49 -30.57
C LEU A 41 79.35 93.84 -30.63
N ASN A 42 80.23 92.85 -30.75
CA ASN A 42 81.68 93.05 -30.89
C ASN A 42 82.04 93.73 -32.21
N LYS A 43 81.40 93.34 -33.32
CA LYS A 43 81.63 93.95 -34.64
C LYS A 43 81.18 95.41 -34.67
N THR A 44 80.04 95.71 -34.05
CA THR A 44 79.54 97.09 -33.87
C THR A 44 80.46 97.90 -32.96
N TYR A 45 80.93 97.34 -31.85
CA TYR A 45 81.89 97.99 -30.95
C TYR A 45 83.22 98.30 -31.64
N ASN A 46 83.80 97.34 -32.35
CA ASN A 46 85.05 97.53 -33.10
C ASN A 46 84.89 98.58 -34.21
N GLY A 47 83.75 98.60 -34.90
CA GLY A 47 83.43 99.62 -35.91
C GLY A 47 83.31 101.04 -35.34
N ILE A 48 82.82 101.19 -34.10
CA ILE A 48 82.74 102.48 -33.39
C ILE A 48 84.13 102.89 -32.86
N LYS A 49 84.89 101.95 -32.27
CA LYS A 49 86.23 102.19 -31.71
C LYS A 49 87.25 102.60 -32.77
N LEU A 50 87.20 102.01 -33.97
CA LEU A 50 88.12 102.33 -35.08
C LEU A 50 87.82 103.67 -35.77
N ASN A 51 86.68 104.29 -35.50
CA ASN A 51 86.24 105.52 -36.16
C ASN A 51 86.15 106.71 -35.17
N THR A 52 87.26 106.95 -34.46
CA THR A 52 87.38 107.87 -33.32
C THR A 52 87.02 109.33 -33.61
N LYS A 53 87.00 109.76 -34.87
CA LYS A 53 86.76 111.16 -35.26
C LYS A 53 85.29 111.53 -35.50
N LYS A 54 84.36 110.57 -35.49
CA LYS A 54 82.96 110.79 -35.93
C LYS A 54 81.88 110.65 -34.85
N TYR A 55 82.23 110.23 -33.65
CA TYR A 55 81.27 109.95 -32.58
C TYR A 55 81.60 110.74 -31.31
N HIS A 56 80.55 111.12 -30.56
CA HIS A 56 80.64 111.94 -29.36
C HIS A 56 81.51 111.27 -28.27
N TRP A 57 82.31 112.04 -27.54
CA TRP A 57 83.34 111.55 -26.59
C TRP A 57 82.81 110.59 -25.50
N SER A 58 81.51 110.70 -25.17
CA SER A 58 80.80 109.83 -24.24
C SER A 58 80.63 108.38 -24.73
N LEU A 59 80.85 108.11 -26.01
CA LEU A 59 80.82 106.76 -26.63
C LEU A 59 82.23 106.19 -26.85
N THR A 60 83.26 107.02 -26.99
CA THR A 60 84.66 106.59 -27.16
C THR A 60 85.37 106.29 -25.83
N ASN A 61 84.96 106.91 -24.72
CA ASN A 61 85.41 106.59 -23.36
C ASN A 61 84.54 105.54 -22.64
N GLY A 62 83.51 105.01 -23.29
CA GLY A 62 82.46 104.19 -22.69
C GLY A 62 82.65 102.67 -22.84
N SER A 63 83.89 102.16 -22.77
CA SER A 63 84.16 100.71 -22.82
C SER A 63 83.37 99.93 -21.75
N GLU A 64 83.10 100.55 -20.59
CA GLU A 64 82.28 99.98 -19.52
C GLU A 64 80.81 99.77 -19.91
N LYS A 65 80.15 100.75 -20.53
CA LYS A 65 78.71 100.66 -20.85
C LYS A 65 78.38 99.58 -21.88
N ILE A 66 79.24 99.39 -22.88
CA ILE A 66 79.07 98.30 -23.86
C ILE A 66 79.43 96.95 -23.23
N GLY A 67 80.44 96.92 -22.35
CA GLY A 67 80.74 95.78 -21.50
C GLY A 67 79.57 95.39 -20.59
N ASP A 68 78.80 96.36 -20.08
CA ASP A 68 77.62 96.13 -19.24
C ASP A 68 76.45 95.56 -20.05
N VAL A 69 76.23 96.04 -21.29
CA VAL A 69 75.22 95.47 -22.19
C VAL A 69 75.59 94.04 -22.60
N GLN A 70 76.87 93.77 -22.88
CA GLN A 70 77.36 92.41 -23.14
C GLN A 70 77.18 91.51 -21.91
N LYS A 71 77.54 91.98 -20.70
CA LYS A 71 77.32 91.25 -19.46
C LYS A 71 75.84 91.01 -19.19
N ALA A 72 74.97 91.97 -19.45
CA ALA A 72 73.52 91.83 -19.27
C ALA A 72 72.93 90.81 -20.24
N ALA A 73 73.35 90.82 -21.52
CA ALA A 73 72.94 89.82 -22.51
C ALA A 73 73.41 88.42 -22.12
N VAL A 74 74.68 88.26 -21.72
CA VAL A 74 75.21 86.98 -21.22
C VAL A 74 74.46 86.51 -19.98
N LYS A 75 74.17 87.40 -19.02
CA LYS A 75 73.44 87.06 -17.78
C LYS A 75 71.97 86.71 -18.05
N ALA A 76 71.32 87.36 -19.00
CA ALA A 76 69.95 87.05 -19.41
C ALA A 76 69.87 85.69 -20.13
N VAL A 77 70.79 85.42 -21.06
CA VAL A 77 70.87 84.10 -21.72
C VAL A 77 71.19 83.01 -20.72
N ALA A 78 72.15 83.21 -19.81
CA ALA A 78 72.45 82.23 -18.75
C ALA A 78 71.23 81.95 -17.86
N ARG A 79 70.44 82.97 -17.51
CA ARG A 79 69.18 82.79 -16.76
C ARG A 79 68.12 82.05 -17.56
N LEU A 80 68.02 82.30 -18.86
CA LEU A 80 67.09 81.62 -19.75
C LEU A 80 67.51 80.15 -20.00
N GLU A 81 68.79 79.89 -20.22
CA GLU A 81 69.36 78.53 -20.31
C GLU A 81 69.06 77.71 -19.03
N VAL A 82 69.20 78.33 -17.84
CA VAL A 82 68.82 77.70 -16.56
C VAL A 82 67.31 77.47 -16.47
N ALA A 83 66.48 78.43 -16.87
CA ALA A 83 65.03 78.29 -16.85
C ALA A 83 64.53 77.20 -17.82
N VAL A 84 65.10 77.10 -19.02
CA VAL A 84 64.79 76.05 -20.01
C VAL A 84 65.21 74.68 -19.47
N LYS A 85 66.42 74.55 -18.91
CA LYS A 85 66.85 73.30 -18.26
C LYS A 85 65.92 72.89 -17.11
N ASN A 86 65.53 73.84 -16.27
CA ASN A 86 64.59 73.57 -15.17
C ASN A 86 63.22 73.15 -15.72
N PHE A 87 62.72 73.77 -16.79
CA PHE A 87 61.45 73.41 -17.42
C PHE A 87 61.49 72.01 -18.05
N GLU A 88 62.60 71.64 -18.72
CA GLU A 88 62.79 70.28 -19.22
C GLU A 88 62.81 69.24 -18.10
N LEU A 89 63.51 69.53 -16.99
CA LEU A 89 63.50 68.68 -15.79
C LEU A 89 62.10 68.54 -15.19
N TYR A 90 61.34 69.63 -15.07
CA TYR A 90 59.95 69.57 -14.62
C TYR A 90 59.06 68.79 -15.58
N ARG A 91 59.24 68.92 -16.90
CA ARG A 91 58.49 68.15 -17.90
C ARG A 91 58.75 66.65 -17.76
N VAL A 92 60.00 66.24 -17.56
CA VAL A 92 60.37 64.84 -17.30
C VAL A 92 59.75 64.37 -15.98
N ALA A 93 59.85 65.16 -14.90
CA ALA A 93 59.26 64.82 -13.61
C ALA A 93 57.72 64.67 -13.67
N VAL A 94 57.03 65.55 -14.40
CA VAL A 94 55.57 65.45 -14.64
C VAL A 94 55.23 64.21 -15.46
N SER A 95 56.00 63.90 -16.51
CA SER A 95 55.79 62.68 -17.31
C SER A 95 55.94 61.41 -16.46
N ASP A 96 56.97 61.36 -15.61
CA ASP A 96 57.18 60.24 -14.69
C ASP A 96 56.10 60.16 -13.61
N ALA A 97 55.63 61.31 -13.10
CA ALA A 97 54.51 61.35 -12.16
C ALA A 97 53.22 60.81 -12.81
N VAL A 98 52.90 61.20 -14.05
CA VAL A 98 51.75 60.67 -14.79
C VAL A 98 51.85 59.16 -15.00
N LYS A 99 53.04 58.64 -15.38
CA LYS A 99 53.26 57.18 -15.50
C LYS A 99 53.03 56.46 -14.16
N LYS A 100 53.55 57.00 -13.06
CA LYS A 100 53.37 56.44 -11.72
C LYS A 100 51.91 56.45 -11.27
N VAL A 101 51.19 57.56 -11.50
CA VAL A 101 49.76 57.66 -11.19
C VAL A 101 48.94 56.68 -12.03
N ASN A 102 49.20 56.55 -13.33
CA ASN A 102 48.51 55.60 -14.19
C ASN A 102 48.79 54.14 -13.77
N SER A 103 50.04 53.82 -13.42
CA SER A 103 50.41 52.50 -12.90
C SER A 103 49.72 52.21 -11.56
N ALA A 104 49.70 53.17 -10.64
CA ALA A 104 48.99 53.06 -9.36
C ALA A 104 47.48 52.89 -9.55
N SER A 105 46.86 53.65 -10.45
CA SER A 105 45.44 53.52 -10.80
C SER A 105 45.11 52.13 -11.35
N SER A 106 45.96 51.60 -12.24
CA SER A 106 45.80 50.24 -12.77
C SER A 106 45.91 49.18 -11.67
N MET A 107 46.88 49.31 -10.76
CA MET A 107 47.03 48.41 -9.61
C MET A 107 45.82 48.48 -8.67
N VAL A 108 45.26 49.67 -8.42
CA VAL A 108 44.04 49.85 -7.61
C VAL A 108 42.83 49.20 -8.29
N GLU A 109 42.68 49.34 -9.60
CA GLU A 109 41.61 48.67 -10.35
C GLU A 109 41.72 47.13 -10.31
N GLU A 110 42.93 46.59 -10.46
CA GLU A 110 43.19 45.15 -10.37
C GLU A 110 42.92 44.64 -8.95
N ALA A 111 43.36 45.36 -7.92
CA ALA A 111 43.06 45.04 -6.53
C ALA A 111 41.54 45.05 -6.27
N ASN A 112 40.82 46.06 -6.77
CA ASN A 112 39.36 46.14 -6.65
C ASN A 112 38.65 44.95 -7.34
N LYS A 113 39.08 44.60 -8.56
CA LYS A 113 38.56 43.42 -9.28
C LYS A 113 38.84 42.12 -8.52
N SER A 114 40.03 41.97 -7.94
CA SER A 114 40.40 40.80 -7.13
C SER A 114 39.54 40.68 -5.86
N VAL A 115 39.31 41.79 -5.16
CA VAL A 115 38.42 41.83 -3.99
C VAL A 115 36.98 41.46 -4.37
N LEU A 116 36.45 42.05 -5.44
CA LEU A 116 35.11 41.71 -5.95
C LEU A 116 35.00 40.24 -6.37
N ALA A 117 36.00 39.72 -7.05
CA ALA A 117 36.05 38.31 -7.44
C ALA A 117 36.07 37.37 -6.23
N SER A 118 36.81 37.72 -5.18
CA SER A 118 36.81 36.96 -3.92
C SER A 118 35.43 36.93 -3.25
N VAL A 119 34.79 38.08 -3.11
CA VAL A 119 33.45 38.19 -2.50
C VAL A 119 32.41 37.43 -3.33
N ASN A 120 32.37 37.67 -4.64
CA ASN A 120 31.43 37.04 -5.54
C ASN A 120 31.65 35.54 -5.64
N GLY A 121 32.90 35.09 -5.71
CA GLY A 121 33.26 33.68 -5.74
C GLY A 121 32.83 32.95 -4.47
N LYS A 122 32.97 33.57 -3.29
CA LYS A 122 32.48 33.02 -2.03
C LYS A 122 30.95 32.86 -2.01
N ILE A 123 30.22 33.87 -2.50
CA ILE A 123 28.75 33.81 -2.62
C ILE A 123 28.35 32.71 -3.60
N PHE A 124 28.98 32.64 -4.77
CA PHE A 124 28.75 31.59 -5.76
C PHE A 124 28.93 30.20 -5.14
N CYS A 125 30.06 29.95 -4.46
CA CYS A 125 30.32 28.66 -3.83
C CYS A 125 29.31 28.31 -2.74
N LYS A 126 28.81 29.30 -1.98
CA LYS A 126 27.74 29.07 -1.01
C LYS A 126 26.45 28.60 -1.68
N VAL A 127 26.12 29.16 -2.85
CA VAL A 127 24.95 28.73 -3.64
C VAL A 127 25.16 27.33 -4.22
N VAL A 128 26.36 27.02 -4.73
CA VAL A 128 26.71 25.68 -5.25
C VAL A 128 26.59 24.61 -4.17
N GLY A 129 27.20 24.83 -3.00
CA GLY A 129 27.11 23.88 -1.88
C GLY A 129 25.66 23.69 -1.41
N ARG A 130 24.86 24.75 -1.38
CA ARG A 130 23.43 24.64 -1.07
C ARG A 130 22.66 23.89 -2.16
N PHE A 131 22.95 24.15 -3.44
CA PHE A 131 22.31 23.45 -4.57
C PHE A 131 22.49 21.94 -4.47
N SER A 132 23.71 21.47 -4.18
CA SER A 132 23.99 20.04 -4.01
C SER A 132 23.12 19.44 -2.88
N ASN A 133 23.11 20.08 -1.70
CA ASN A 133 22.29 19.64 -0.57
C ASN A 133 20.77 19.65 -0.86
N SER A 134 20.25 20.73 -1.45
CA SER A 134 18.82 20.85 -1.79
C SER A 134 18.40 19.82 -2.83
N ASN A 135 19.25 19.57 -3.84
CA ASN A 135 19.00 18.58 -4.87
C ASN A 135 18.96 17.16 -4.27
N GLU A 136 19.91 16.82 -3.41
CA GLU A 136 19.93 15.52 -2.73
C GLU A 136 18.70 15.32 -1.85
N ARG A 137 18.34 16.33 -1.03
CA ARG A 137 17.12 16.32 -0.21
C ARG A 137 15.86 16.08 -1.06
N LEU A 138 15.73 16.79 -2.17
CA LEU A 138 14.58 16.64 -3.07
C LEU A 138 14.57 15.25 -3.74
N ARG A 139 15.72 14.72 -4.17
CA ARG A 139 15.83 13.35 -4.70
C ARG A 139 15.46 12.30 -3.66
N ALA A 140 15.89 12.46 -2.41
CA ALA A 140 15.54 11.57 -1.31
C ALA A 140 14.03 11.60 -1.01
N ALA A 141 13.42 12.79 -1.02
CA ALA A 141 11.96 12.93 -0.93
C ALA A 141 11.27 12.23 -2.11
N GLY A 142 11.82 12.32 -3.33
CA GLY A 142 11.29 11.68 -4.52
C GLY A 142 11.31 10.15 -4.46
N LYS A 143 12.40 9.56 -3.97
CA LYS A 143 12.44 8.11 -3.71
C LYS A 143 11.33 7.68 -2.74
N LYS A 144 11.21 8.39 -1.61
CA LYS A 144 10.16 8.13 -0.62
C LYS A 144 8.76 8.26 -1.23
N LEU A 145 8.52 9.26 -2.08
CA LEU A 145 7.23 9.45 -2.75
C LEU A 145 6.84 8.21 -3.57
N THR A 146 7.72 7.72 -4.44
CA THR A 146 7.46 6.54 -5.29
C THR A 146 7.05 5.32 -4.47
N ASP A 147 7.78 5.02 -3.39
CA ASP A 147 7.47 3.90 -2.50
C ASP A 147 6.09 4.06 -1.84
N ARG A 148 5.74 5.28 -1.44
CA ARG A 148 4.43 5.59 -0.83
C ARG A 148 3.30 5.55 -1.85
N THR A 149 3.52 5.95 -3.09
CA THR A 149 2.54 5.83 -4.18
C THR A 149 2.14 4.38 -4.39
N GLN A 150 3.13 3.51 -4.57
CA GLN A 150 2.88 2.08 -4.79
C GLN A 150 2.19 1.45 -3.57
N SER A 151 2.64 1.79 -2.36
CA SER A 151 2.04 1.29 -1.12
C SER A 151 0.58 1.73 -0.95
N ALA A 152 0.26 3.00 -1.19
CA ALA A 152 -1.09 3.52 -1.07
C ALA A 152 -2.04 2.89 -2.09
N ALA A 153 -1.61 2.77 -3.35
CA ALA A 153 -2.40 2.12 -4.40
C ALA A 153 -2.66 0.64 -4.10
N SER A 154 -1.64 -0.09 -3.62
CA SER A 154 -1.77 -1.50 -3.20
C SER A 154 -2.80 -1.66 -2.08
N VAL A 155 -2.75 -0.81 -1.05
CA VAL A 155 -3.67 -0.89 0.10
C VAL A 155 -5.11 -0.56 -0.28
N VAL A 156 -5.36 0.34 -1.25
CA VAL A 156 -6.71 0.56 -1.81
C VAL A 156 -7.25 -0.73 -2.42
N THR A 157 -6.46 -1.39 -3.27
CA THR A 157 -6.88 -2.63 -3.95
C THR A 157 -7.15 -3.75 -2.95
N ILE A 158 -6.27 -3.93 -1.96
CA ILE A 158 -6.45 -4.91 -0.88
C ILE A 158 -7.71 -4.60 -0.08
N SER A 159 -7.90 -3.34 0.33
CA SER A 159 -9.05 -2.95 1.16
C SER A 159 -10.38 -3.14 0.43
N LYS A 160 -10.44 -2.84 -0.87
CA LYS A 160 -11.64 -3.10 -1.70
C LYS A 160 -11.94 -4.59 -1.83
N ARG A 161 -10.92 -5.42 -2.02
CA ARG A 161 -11.09 -6.88 -2.06
C ARG A 161 -11.64 -7.40 -0.72
N VAL A 162 -11.02 -7.02 0.39
CA VAL A 162 -11.47 -7.42 1.73
C VAL A 162 -12.90 -6.92 2.00
N GLN A 163 -13.25 -5.72 1.55
CA GLN A 163 -14.62 -5.20 1.68
C GLN A 163 -15.64 -6.10 0.97
N ALA A 164 -15.34 -6.57 -0.24
CA ALA A 164 -16.19 -7.51 -0.96
C ALA A 164 -16.30 -8.86 -0.22
N GLU A 165 -15.18 -9.42 0.23
CA GLU A 165 -15.14 -10.66 1.03
C GLU A 165 -16.00 -10.57 2.30
N VAL A 166 -15.92 -9.44 3.02
CA VAL A 166 -16.70 -9.21 4.25
C VAL A 166 -18.19 -9.07 3.95
N THR A 167 -18.54 -8.47 2.82
CA THR A 167 -19.96 -8.31 2.41
C THR A 167 -20.56 -9.69 2.12
N ILE A 168 -19.85 -10.52 1.37
CA ILE A 168 -20.25 -11.91 1.09
C ILE A 168 -20.39 -12.70 2.40
N ALA A 169 -19.41 -12.58 3.32
CA ALA A 169 -19.48 -13.25 4.61
C ALA A 169 -20.69 -12.78 5.44
N ASP A 170 -20.97 -11.48 5.51
CA ASP A 170 -22.12 -10.91 6.23
C ASP A 170 -23.46 -11.41 5.68
N GLU A 171 -23.62 -11.45 4.36
CA GLU A 171 -24.79 -12.02 3.69
C GLU A 171 -24.96 -13.50 4.04
N LEU A 172 -23.91 -14.30 3.90
CA LEU A 172 -23.93 -15.72 4.22
C LEU A 172 -24.33 -15.98 5.69
N ILE A 173 -23.76 -15.23 6.63
CA ILE A 173 -24.10 -15.33 8.05
C ILE A 173 -25.58 -15.01 8.29
N LYS A 174 -26.11 -13.98 7.65
CA LYS A 174 -27.52 -13.58 7.78
C LYS A 174 -28.44 -14.66 7.23
N GLU A 175 -28.15 -15.18 6.04
CA GLU A 175 -28.96 -16.23 5.41
C GLU A 175 -28.99 -17.49 6.28
N VAL A 176 -27.83 -17.98 6.72
CA VAL A 176 -27.74 -19.17 7.59
C VAL A 176 -28.40 -18.90 8.95
N GLY A 177 -28.23 -17.71 9.51
CA GLY A 177 -28.84 -17.33 10.79
C GLY A 177 -30.37 -17.21 10.75
N VAL A 178 -30.94 -16.76 9.62
CA VAL A 178 -32.39 -16.80 9.39
C VAL A 178 -32.85 -18.25 9.24
N TRP A 179 -32.13 -19.04 8.46
CA TRP A 179 -32.46 -20.45 8.23
C TRP A 179 -32.46 -21.27 9.52
N LEU A 180 -31.44 -21.14 10.37
CA LEU A 180 -31.37 -21.85 11.67
C LEU A 180 -32.54 -21.50 12.58
N ARG A 181 -32.92 -20.22 12.63
CA ARG A 181 -34.08 -19.75 13.42
C ARG A 181 -35.40 -20.29 12.88
N GLY A 182 -35.60 -20.25 11.57
CA GLY A 182 -36.81 -20.75 10.92
C GLY A 182 -37.05 -22.24 11.15
N ASN A 183 -35.98 -23.02 11.33
CA ASN A 183 -36.05 -24.46 11.60
C ASN A 183 -35.97 -24.83 13.10
N ASN A 184 -36.06 -23.85 14.01
CA ASN A 184 -35.98 -24.06 15.47
C ASN A 184 -34.71 -24.81 15.93
N LEU A 185 -33.58 -24.61 15.26
CA LEU A 185 -32.33 -25.28 15.60
C LEU A 185 -31.59 -24.50 16.69
N ALA A 186 -31.18 -25.18 17.78
CA ALA A 186 -30.52 -24.57 18.94
C ALA A 186 -29.14 -23.95 18.65
N LEU A 187 -28.63 -24.08 17.42
CA LEU A 187 -27.29 -23.69 16.96
C LEU A 187 -27.09 -22.20 16.66
N VAL A 188 -28.14 -21.37 16.79
CA VAL A 188 -28.09 -19.91 16.58
C VAL A 188 -27.02 -19.23 17.45
N HIS A 189 -26.72 -19.80 18.63
CA HIS A 189 -25.71 -19.26 19.55
C HIS A 189 -24.28 -19.31 18.97
N LYS A 190 -23.92 -20.29 18.12
CA LYS A 190 -22.60 -20.34 17.46
C LYS A 190 -22.39 -19.22 16.44
N LEU A 191 -23.47 -18.68 15.89
CA LEU A 191 -23.44 -17.49 15.04
C LEU A 191 -23.42 -16.18 15.83
N SER A 192 -23.58 -16.20 17.15
CA SER A 192 -23.57 -14.97 17.95
C SER A 192 -22.19 -14.28 17.94
N GLY A 193 -21.10 -15.03 17.73
CA GLY A 193 -19.75 -14.49 17.55
C GLY A 193 -19.52 -13.75 16.22
N THR A 194 -20.44 -13.85 15.27
CA THR A 194 -20.30 -13.27 13.92
C THR A 194 -21.03 -11.93 13.74
N HIS A 195 -21.72 -11.43 14.79
CA HIS A 195 -22.35 -10.10 14.82
C HIS A 195 -21.39 -8.92 14.59
N ASN A 196 -20.08 -9.16 14.61
CA ASN A 196 -19.08 -8.14 14.34
C ASN A 196 -18.74 -7.96 12.85
N VAL A 197 -19.24 -8.81 11.94
CA VAL A 197 -18.92 -8.73 10.50
C VAL A 197 -19.57 -7.51 9.83
N ALA A 198 -20.82 -7.18 10.17
CA ALA A 198 -21.46 -5.94 9.70
C ALA A 198 -20.67 -4.67 10.14
N LYS A 199 -20.19 -4.65 11.40
CA LYS A 199 -19.30 -3.57 11.89
C LYS A 199 -17.97 -3.55 11.14
N ALA A 200 -17.44 -4.72 10.77
CA ALA A 200 -16.22 -4.86 10.00
C ALA A 200 -16.36 -4.33 8.56
N SER A 201 -17.54 -4.45 7.95
CA SER A 201 -17.83 -3.85 6.63
C SER A 201 -17.75 -2.31 6.67
N ASN A 202 -18.31 -1.70 7.72
CA ASN A 202 -18.20 -0.26 7.96
C ASN A 202 -16.74 0.17 8.23
N ALA A 203 -16.00 -0.62 9.00
CA ALA A 203 -14.57 -0.41 9.22
C ALA A 203 -13.79 -0.47 7.88
N MET A 204 -14.11 -1.42 7.00
CA MET A 204 -13.48 -1.48 5.67
C MET A 204 -13.85 -0.31 4.77
N SER A 205 -15.10 0.14 4.79
CA SER A 205 -15.50 1.34 4.05
C SER A 205 -14.68 2.56 4.48
N THR A 206 -14.40 2.68 5.78
CA THR A 206 -13.54 3.72 6.34
C THR A 206 -12.09 3.55 5.90
N SER A 207 -11.55 2.33 5.93
CA SER A 207 -10.19 2.02 5.49
C SER A 207 -9.97 2.25 3.99
N VAL A 208 -10.95 1.90 3.13
CA VAL A 208 -10.91 2.22 1.69
C VAL A 208 -10.86 3.73 1.51
N ARG A 209 -11.71 4.50 2.21
CA ARG A 209 -11.71 5.97 2.13
C ARG A 209 -10.37 6.56 2.57
N ALA A 210 -9.80 6.07 3.67
CA ALA A 210 -8.49 6.51 4.17
C ALA A 210 -7.38 6.22 3.15
N ALA A 211 -7.34 5.01 2.58
CA ALA A 211 -6.36 4.65 1.57
C ALA A 211 -6.52 5.46 0.27
N SER A 212 -7.76 5.73 -0.17
CA SER A 212 -8.01 6.59 -1.33
C SER A 212 -7.59 8.04 -1.07
N LYS A 213 -7.81 8.56 0.14
CA LYS A 213 -7.32 9.89 0.54
C LYS A 213 -5.79 9.94 0.52
N ALA A 214 -5.12 8.90 0.98
CA ALA A 214 -3.66 8.79 0.91
C ALA A 214 -3.14 8.84 -0.54
N VAL A 215 -3.80 8.16 -1.48
CA VAL A 215 -3.49 8.25 -2.92
C VAL A 215 -3.67 9.68 -3.45
N SER A 216 -4.75 10.37 -3.08
CA SER A 216 -4.98 11.75 -3.50
C SER A 216 -3.87 12.68 -3.01
N ILE A 217 -3.45 12.55 -1.75
CA ILE A 217 -2.36 13.35 -1.16
C ILE A 217 -1.04 13.08 -1.89
N VAL A 218 -0.74 11.82 -2.19
CA VAL A 218 0.44 11.44 -2.95
C VAL A 218 0.45 12.09 -4.33
N ASN A 219 -0.67 12.06 -5.06
CA ASN A 219 -0.78 12.68 -6.38
C ASN A 219 -0.54 14.21 -6.31
N GLU A 220 -1.07 14.89 -5.27
CA GLU A 220 -0.77 16.31 -5.05
C GLU A 220 0.70 16.57 -4.76
N ILE A 221 1.35 15.69 -4.00
CA ILE A 221 2.79 15.78 -3.70
C ILE A 221 3.60 15.57 -4.97
N GLU A 222 3.21 14.64 -5.83
CA GLU A 222 3.88 14.40 -7.11
C GLU A 222 3.87 15.65 -8.00
N GLN A 223 2.73 16.35 -8.10
CA GLN A 223 2.65 17.60 -8.85
C GLN A 223 3.54 18.69 -8.27
N LYS A 224 3.55 18.84 -6.94
CA LYS A 224 4.43 19.81 -6.26
C LYS A 224 5.91 19.48 -6.50
N MET A 225 6.26 18.20 -6.45
CA MET A 225 7.62 17.75 -6.64
C MET A 225 8.10 18.00 -8.08
N LYS A 226 7.23 17.86 -9.10
CA LYS A 226 7.55 18.26 -10.48
C LYS A 226 7.93 19.74 -10.57
N THR A 227 7.13 20.62 -9.96
CA THR A 227 7.42 22.06 -9.92
C THR A 227 8.75 22.38 -9.23
N GLU A 228 9.05 21.75 -8.08
CA GLU A 228 10.34 21.98 -7.40
C GLU A 228 11.52 21.41 -8.21
N HIS A 229 11.31 20.34 -8.97
CA HIS A 229 12.33 19.77 -9.84
C HIS A 229 12.66 20.67 -11.04
N GLU A 230 11.66 21.35 -11.61
CA GLU A 230 11.88 22.39 -12.62
C GLU A 230 12.69 23.57 -12.06
N LEU A 231 12.42 23.97 -10.81
CA LEU A 231 13.17 25.04 -10.16
C LEU A 231 14.63 24.63 -9.88
N ILE A 232 14.88 23.39 -9.47
CA ILE A 232 16.24 22.83 -9.35
C ILE A 232 16.97 22.87 -10.69
N LYS A 233 16.33 22.44 -11.80
CA LYS A 233 16.92 22.50 -13.14
C LYS A 233 17.24 23.92 -13.60
N PHE A 234 16.36 24.87 -13.28
CA PHE A 234 16.63 26.29 -13.52
C PHE A 234 17.88 26.75 -12.76
N VAL A 235 18.00 26.42 -11.47
CA VAL A 235 19.19 26.77 -10.67
C VAL A 235 20.45 26.13 -11.25
N GLU A 236 20.38 24.85 -11.59
CA GLU A 236 21.48 24.09 -12.20
C GLU A 236 21.98 24.78 -13.48
N THR A 237 21.06 25.18 -14.36
CA THR A 237 21.38 25.86 -15.63
C THR A 237 22.05 27.22 -15.39
N GLN A 238 21.57 28.00 -14.41
CA GLN A 238 22.16 29.30 -14.08
C GLN A 238 23.56 29.14 -13.47
N LEU A 239 23.75 28.14 -12.60
CA LEU A 239 25.06 27.80 -12.05
C LEU A 239 26.01 27.36 -13.17
N ALA A 240 25.55 26.51 -14.11
CA ALA A 240 26.29 26.04 -15.31
C ALA A 240 26.89 27.18 -16.11
N ASN A 241 26.07 28.18 -16.40
CA ASN A 241 26.51 29.35 -17.16
C ASN A 241 27.57 30.16 -16.40
N MET A 242 27.43 30.33 -15.08
CA MET A 242 28.42 31.06 -14.27
C MET A 242 29.73 30.29 -14.10
N SER A 243 29.68 28.96 -13.99
CA SER A 243 30.87 28.15 -13.78
C SER A 243 31.70 27.99 -15.05
N ALA A 244 31.06 27.93 -16.22
CA ALA A 244 31.73 27.94 -17.52
C ALA A 244 32.56 29.21 -17.69
N VAL A 245 32.03 30.35 -17.22
CA VAL A 245 32.71 31.66 -17.22
C VAL A 245 33.90 31.70 -16.25
N ALA A 246 33.90 30.88 -15.19
CA ALA A 246 34.98 30.79 -14.21
C ALA A 246 35.95 29.60 -14.44
N GLY A 247 35.74 28.79 -15.48
CA GLY A 247 36.57 27.60 -15.75
C GLY A 247 36.42 26.47 -14.71
N THR A 248 35.38 26.50 -13.88
CA THR A 248 35.15 25.53 -12.79
C THR A 248 33.97 24.60 -13.11
N SER A 249 34.11 23.29 -12.88
CA SER A 249 32.99 22.35 -12.95
C SER A 249 32.09 22.43 -11.70
N ILE A 250 30.78 22.27 -11.89
CA ILE A 250 29.74 22.37 -10.83
C ILE A 250 29.44 21.05 -10.12
N GLY A 251 29.86 19.92 -10.71
CA GLY A 251 29.41 18.59 -10.28
C GLY A 251 29.76 18.29 -8.82
N ASP A 252 28.72 18.09 -8.00
CA ASP A 252 28.75 17.65 -6.60
C ASP A 252 29.88 18.26 -5.75
N VAL A 253 30.08 19.57 -5.91
CA VAL A 253 31.14 20.29 -5.21
C VAL A 253 30.60 20.85 -3.90
N GLU A 254 31.12 20.35 -2.77
CA GLU A 254 30.89 20.97 -1.47
C GLU A 254 31.43 22.41 -1.44
N PHE A 255 30.85 23.25 -0.57
CA PHE A 255 31.26 24.66 -0.41
C PHE A 255 32.78 24.82 -0.29
N ASP A 256 33.45 23.99 0.51
CA ASP A 256 34.88 24.09 0.78
C ASP A 256 35.72 23.75 -0.44
N VAL A 257 35.30 22.78 -1.25
CA VAL A 257 35.97 22.40 -2.49
C VAL A 257 35.79 23.48 -3.56
N CYS A 258 34.62 24.12 -3.61
CA CYS A 258 34.41 25.25 -4.51
C CYS A 258 35.23 26.47 -4.07
N ASN A 259 35.22 26.78 -2.77
CA ASN A 259 35.89 27.94 -2.23
C ASN A 259 37.42 27.83 -2.32
N SER A 260 37.98 26.62 -2.18
CA SER A 260 39.40 26.37 -2.38
C SER A 260 39.81 26.57 -3.85
N ARG A 261 39.00 26.09 -4.82
CA ARG A 261 39.21 26.31 -6.26
C ARG A 261 39.15 27.80 -6.63
N VAL A 262 38.15 28.53 -6.15
CA VAL A 262 38.08 29.99 -6.35
C VAL A 262 39.30 30.70 -5.74
N SER A 263 39.73 30.29 -4.55
CA SER A 263 40.91 30.86 -3.91
C SER A 263 42.21 30.58 -4.69
N GLU A 264 42.30 29.43 -5.34
CA GLU A 264 43.42 29.07 -6.20
C GLU A 264 43.43 29.88 -7.50
N ILE A 265 42.26 30.07 -8.13
CA ILE A 265 42.09 30.95 -9.30
C ILE A 265 42.59 32.37 -8.97
N LEU A 266 42.19 32.93 -7.83
CA LEU A 266 42.64 34.27 -7.40
C LEU A 266 44.16 34.38 -7.17
N LYS A 267 44.86 33.26 -6.97
CA LYS A 267 46.31 33.22 -6.76
C LYS A 267 47.12 32.91 -8.02
N LYS A 268 46.56 32.17 -8.98
CA LYS A 268 47.31 31.57 -10.10
C LYS A 268 46.84 31.97 -11.50
N GLU A 269 45.61 32.44 -11.67
CA GLU A 269 44.97 32.58 -12.99
C GLU A 269 45.07 33.99 -13.61
N SER A 270 44.76 34.07 -14.91
CA SER A 270 44.81 35.30 -15.70
C SER A 270 43.82 36.37 -15.21
N SER A 271 44.15 37.65 -15.46
CA SER A 271 43.30 38.81 -15.11
C SER A 271 41.89 38.73 -15.72
N GLU A 272 41.70 37.96 -16.80
CA GLU A 272 40.43 37.76 -17.49
C GLU A 272 39.45 36.92 -16.64
N VAL A 273 39.92 35.85 -16.00
CA VAL A 273 39.08 34.97 -15.15
C VAL A 273 38.67 35.72 -13.87
N ILE A 274 39.60 36.45 -13.26
CA ILE A 274 39.32 37.32 -12.09
C ILE A 274 38.26 38.37 -12.47
N ARG A 275 38.39 39.02 -13.63
CA ARG A 275 37.43 40.00 -14.12
C ARG A 275 36.04 39.39 -14.35
N SER A 276 35.98 38.17 -14.85
CA SER A 276 34.74 37.43 -15.08
C SER A 276 34.02 37.08 -13.78
N ILE A 277 34.74 36.57 -12.77
CA ILE A 277 34.17 36.29 -11.43
C ILE A 277 33.73 37.59 -10.74
N ALA A 278 34.52 38.67 -10.85
CA ALA A 278 34.15 39.98 -10.33
C ALA A 278 32.84 40.54 -10.94
N ARG A 279 32.46 40.06 -12.13
CA ARG A 279 31.21 40.44 -12.83
C ARG A 279 30.05 39.50 -12.59
N PHE A 280 30.17 38.49 -11.73
CA PHE A 280 29.05 37.64 -11.37
C PHE A 280 27.86 38.47 -10.87
N ASN A 281 26.67 38.11 -11.35
CA ASN A 281 25.45 38.79 -10.99
C ASN A 281 25.03 38.39 -9.56
N THR A 282 25.42 39.19 -8.58
CA THR A 282 25.14 38.96 -7.15
C THR A 282 23.64 38.97 -6.84
N THR A 283 22.85 39.77 -7.55
CA THR A 283 21.38 39.77 -7.46
C THR A 283 20.79 38.43 -7.89
N LEU A 284 21.31 37.86 -8.98
CA LEU A 284 20.90 36.52 -9.43
C LEU A 284 21.31 35.45 -8.42
N LEU A 285 22.55 35.46 -7.93
CA LEU A 285 23.01 34.52 -6.89
C LEU A 285 22.15 34.57 -5.62
N THR A 286 21.78 35.76 -5.18
CA THR A 286 20.89 35.95 -4.02
C THR A 286 19.51 35.35 -4.29
N ARG A 287 18.96 35.56 -5.48
CA ARG A 287 17.69 34.97 -5.91
C ARG A 287 17.76 33.44 -5.99
N LEU A 288 18.83 32.88 -6.55
CA LEU A 288 19.05 31.43 -6.61
C LEU A 288 19.14 30.83 -5.20
N ASN A 289 19.88 31.47 -4.29
CA ASN A 289 19.97 31.04 -2.90
C ASN A 289 18.59 31.03 -2.22
N ALA A 290 17.77 32.07 -2.43
CA ALA A 290 16.42 32.13 -1.90
C ALA A 290 15.50 31.04 -2.48
N SER A 291 15.61 30.75 -3.78
CA SER A 291 14.90 29.63 -4.43
C SER A 291 15.29 28.29 -3.81
N LEU A 292 16.58 28.06 -3.55
CA LEU A 292 17.05 26.83 -2.89
C LEU A 292 16.50 26.69 -1.46
N HIS A 293 16.47 27.78 -0.68
CA HIS A 293 15.81 27.79 0.63
C HIS A 293 14.31 27.43 0.55
N LYS A 294 13.62 27.91 -0.48
CA LYS A 294 12.22 27.56 -0.72
C LYS A 294 12.08 26.07 -1.03
N ILE A 295 12.96 25.51 -1.86
CA ILE A 295 13.01 24.07 -2.17
C ILE A 295 13.24 23.26 -0.90
N ASP A 296 14.19 23.65 -0.06
CA ASP A 296 14.48 22.98 1.22
C ASP A 296 13.21 22.90 2.10
N GLY A 297 12.54 24.03 2.31
CA GLY A 297 11.31 24.07 3.10
C GLY A 297 10.16 23.25 2.50
N LYS A 298 10.08 23.18 1.15
CA LYS A 298 9.09 22.35 0.46
C LYS A 298 9.42 20.87 0.53
N ALA A 299 10.69 20.49 0.39
CA ALA A 299 11.15 19.12 0.55
C ALA A 299 10.88 18.59 1.98
N ASP A 300 11.13 19.41 3.00
CA ASP A 300 10.84 19.07 4.40
C ASP A 300 9.32 18.91 4.62
N ALA A 301 8.51 19.83 4.10
CA ALA A 301 7.04 19.73 4.17
C ALA A 301 6.49 18.50 3.42
N ILE A 302 7.08 18.14 2.28
CA ILE A 302 6.76 16.91 1.54
C ILE A 302 7.12 15.70 2.41
N GLY A 303 8.30 15.69 3.03
CA GLY A 303 8.74 14.64 3.94
C GLY A 303 7.73 14.40 5.07
N HIS A 304 7.26 15.45 5.73
CA HIS A 304 6.24 15.35 6.78
C HIS A 304 4.91 14.78 6.26
N LYS A 305 4.40 15.28 5.13
CA LYS A 305 3.15 14.74 4.55
C LYS A 305 3.27 13.27 4.15
N LEU A 306 4.44 12.85 3.68
CA LEU A 306 4.69 11.45 3.36
C LEU A 306 4.70 10.57 4.61
N LEU A 307 5.11 11.08 5.77
CA LEU A 307 4.98 10.36 7.06
C LEU A 307 3.50 10.18 7.43
N ASP A 308 2.66 11.20 7.27
CA ASP A 308 1.21 11.09 7.52
C ASP A 308 0.54 10.08 6.58
N VAL A 309 0.89 10.12 5.30
CA VAL A 309 0.46 9.10 4.32
C VAL A 309 0.89 7.71 4.76
N SER A 310 2.12 7.56 5.24
CA SER A 310 2.64 6.27 5.71
C SER A 310 1.81 5.71 6.85
N LYS A 311 1.44 6.56 7.81
CA LYS A 311 0.59 6.19 8.94
C LYS A 311 -0.80 5.75 8.47
N GLN A 312 -1.44 6.53 7.59
CA GLN A 312 -2.76 6.20 7.04
C GLN A 312 -2.75 4.87 6.27
N VAL A 313 -1.72 4.64 5.46
CA VAL A 313 -1.55 3.39 4.70
C VAL A 313 -1.36 2.20 5.65
N GLN A 314 -0.57 2.36 6.72
CA GLN A 314 -0.34 1.30 7.70
C GLN A 314 -1.60 0.98 8.52
N GLU A 315 -2.36 1.99 8.93
CA GLU A 315 -3.63 1.83 9.63
C GLU A 315 -4.66 1.11 8.75
N ALA A 316 -4.82 1.55 7.50
CA ALA A 316 -5.73 0.91 6.55
C ALA A 316 -5.32 -0.54 6.24
N LYS A 317 -4.01 -0.82 6.08
CA LYS A 317 -3.49 -2.18 5.89
C LYS A 317 -3.78 -3.08 7.10
N SER A 318 -3.52 -2.59 8.30
CA SER A 318 -3.76 -3.35 9.54
C SER A 318 -5.25 -3.62 9.74
N SER A 319 -6.10 -2.63 9.46
CA SER A 319 -7.56 -2.81 9.45
C SER A 319 -7.99 -3.87 8.43
N ALA A 320 -7.47 -3.83 7.20
CA ALA A 320 -7.81 -4.81 6.17
C ALA A 320 -7.42 -6.24 6.58
N GLN A 321 -6.25 -6.43 7.21
CA GLN A 321 -5.81 -7.72 7.71
C GLN A 321 -6.72 -8.24 8.84
N ASN A 322 -7.01 -7.40 9.84
CA ASN A 322 -7.86 -7.77 10.97
C ASN A 322 -9.28 -8.14 10.50
N VAL A 323 -9.84 -7.35 9.58
CA VAL A 323 -11.18 -7.58 9.06
C VAL A 323 -11.23 -8.82 8.15
N SER A 324 -10.21 -9.06 7.32
CA SER A 324 -10.13 -10.31 6.53
C SER A 324 -10.09 -11.54 7.43
N LEU A 325 -9.33 -11.49 8.53
CA LEU A 325 -9.26 -12.59 9.50
C LEU A 325 -10.61 -12.82 10.20
N LEU A 326 -11.31 -11.73 10.55
CA LEU A 326 -12.66 -11.80 11.11
C LEU A 326 -13.66 -12.41 10.13
N ALA A 327 -13.64 -11.98 8.86
CA ALA A 327 -14.51 -12.54 7.81
C ALA A 327 -14.26 -14.04 7.64
N LYS A 328 -12.99 -14.46 7.53
CA LYS A 328 -12.62 -15.89 7.45
C LYS A 328 -13.10 -16.69 8.64
N ARG A 329 -12.91 -16.19 9.87
CA ARG A 329 -13.39 -16.87 11.09
C ARG A 329 -14.91 -16.97 11.09
N ALA A 330 -15.61 -15.94 10.63
CA ALA A 330 -17.06 -15.94 10.60
C ALA A 330 -17.62 -16.93 9.57
N THR A 331 -17.02 -17.01 8.37
CA THR A 331 -17.35 -18.04 7.37
C THR A 331 -17.06 -19.45 7.91
N GLU A 332 -15.95 -19.63 8.63
CA GLU A 332 -15.63 -20.94 9.23
C GLU A 332 -16.64 -21.35 10.30
N ASN A 333 -17.05 -20.44 11.19
CA ASN A 333 -18.11 -20.70 12.16
C ASN A 333 -19.43 -21.08 11.50
N VAL A 334 -19.76 -20.49 10.34
CA VAL A 334 -20.93 -20.86 9.55
C VAL A 334 -20.81 -22.30 9.04
N ARG A 335 -19.64 -22.68 8.50
CA ARG A 335 -19.40 -24.06 8.04
C ARG A 335 -19.52 -25.07 9.18
N GLU A 336 -18.90 -24.78 10.32
CA GLU A 336 -18.99 -25.65 11.51
C GLU A 336 -20.44 -25.83 11.98
N ALA A 337 -21.22 -24.75 12.01
CA ALA A 337 -22.63 -24.82 12.41
C ALA A 337 -23.44 -25.73 11.47
N ILE A 338 -23.22 -25.64 10.16
CA ILE A 338 -23.92 -26.47 9.18
C ILE A 338 -23.51 -27.94 9.28
N ILE A 339 -22.22 -28.22 9.45
CA ILE A 339 -21.71 -29.59 9.67
C ILE A 339 -22.37 -30.20 10.91
N GLU A 340 -22.51 -29.43 11.99
CA GLU A 340 -23.14 -29.91 13.22
C GLU A 340 -24.63 -30.21 13.03
N VAL A 341 -25.38 -29.36 12.31
CA VAL A 341 -26.79 -29.64 12.00
C VAL A 341 -26.91 -30.91 11.14
N LEU A 342 -26.08 -31.06 10.10
CA LEU A 342 -26.07 -32.26 9.26
C LEU A 342 -25.73 -33.51 10.07
N SER A 343 -24.74 -33.42 10.95
CA SER A 343 -24.35 -34.52 11.85
C SER A 343 -25.50 -34.91 12.77
N GLY A 344 -26.18 -33.93 13.36
CA GLY A 344 -27.35 -34.14 14.23
C GLY A 344 -28.51 -34.81 13.49
N GLY A 345 -28.90 -34.28 12.33
CA GLY A 345 -29.97 -34.86 11.51
C GLY A 345 -29.65 -36.28 11.03
N ALA A 346 -28.39 -36.56 10.69
CA ALA A 346 -27.97 -37.89 10.27
C ALA A 346 -27.97 -38.89 11.44
N ALA A 347 -27.54 -38.47 12.63
CA ALA A 347 -27.63 -39.29 13.85
C ALA A 347 -29.08 -39.60 14.22
N GLU A 348 -29.98 -38.63 14.05
CA GLU A 348 -31.40 -38.79 14.35
C GLU A 348 -32.10 -39.73 13.36
N LEU A 349 -31.84 -39.57 12.05
CA LEU A 349 -32.28 -40.52 11.03
C LEU A 349 -31.84 -41.95 11.38
N CYS A 350 -30.59 -42.10 11.84
CA CYS A 350 -30.05 -43.39 12.24
C CYS A 350 -30.69 -44.00 13.48
N ALA A 351 -31.07 -43.17 14.46
CA ALA A 351 -31.84 -43.63 15.61
C ALA A 351 -33.23 -44.15 15.18
N VAL A 352 -33.90 -43.43 14.28
CA VAL A 352 -35.20 -43.82 13.73
C VAL A 352 -35.13 -45.15 12.97
N LEU A 353 -34.11 -45.33 12.12
CA LEU A 353 -33.90 -46.58 11.39
C LEU A 353 -33.55 -47.75 12.32
N SER A 354 -32.77 -47.50 13.37
CA SER A 354 -32.45 -48.51 14.38
C SER A 354 -33.69 -48.95 15.16
N ARG A 355 -34.59 -48.02 15.51
CA ARG A 355 -35.87 -48.34 16.16
C ARG A 355 -36.77 -49.15 15.23
N LEU A 356 -36.84 -48.77 13.95
CA LEU A 356 -37.63 -49.50 12.96
C LEU A 356 -37.11 -50.94 12.75
N ARG A 357 -35.79 -51.15 12.79
CA ARG A 357 -35.19 -52.49 12.80
C ARG A 357 -35.64 -53.29 14.02
N ALA A 358 -35.54 -52.72 15.22
CA ALA A 358 -35.94 -53.41 16.44
C ALA A 358 -37.41 -53.86 16.40
N LEU A 359 -38.30 -53.01 15.87
CA LEU A 359 -39.71 -53.36 15.66
C LEU A 359 -39.90 -54.48 14.65
N HIS A 360 -39.07 -54.52 13.59
CA HIS A 360 -39.11 -55.62 12.64
C HIS A 360 -38.67 -56.95 13.26
N ASP A 361 -37.58 -56.94 14.03
CA ASP A 361 -37.07 -58.13 14.73
C ASP A 361 -38.14 -58.66 15.72
N GLU A 362 -38.83 -57.76 16.43
CA GLU A 362 -39.93 -58.09 17.35
C GLU A 362 -41.17 -58.63 16.62
N ALA A 363 -41.57 -58.01 15.50
CA ALA A 363 -42.67 -58.49 14.67
C ALA A 363 -42.41 -59.89 14.12
N GLY A 364 -41.16 -60.17 13.73
CA GLY A 364 -40.72 -61.51 13.32
C GLY A 364 -40.91 -62.55 14.43
N ALA A 365 -40.54 -62.22 15.67
CA ALA A 365 -40.74 -63.10 16.82
C ALA A 365 -42.22 -63.39 17.10
N PHE A 366 -43.09 -62.36 17.05
CA PHE A 366 -44.53 -62.55 17.19
C PHE A 366 -45.15 -63.36 16.05
N SER A 367 -44.65 -63.22 14.82
CA SER A 367 -45.11 -64.01 13.68
C SER A 367 -44.80 -65.50 13.88
N VAL A 368 -43.57 -65.82 14.32
CA VAL A 368 -43.17 -67.20 14.66
C VAL A 368 -44.03 -67.75 15.82
N HIS A 369 -44.23 -66.95 16.88
CA HIS A 369 -45.09 -67.35 18.00
C HIS A 369 -46.53 -67.62 17.56
N ALA A 370 -47.11 -66.75 16.75
CA ALA A 370 -48.47 -66.90 16.25
C ALA A 370 -48.63 -68.17 15.42
N ALA A 371 -47.66 -68.48 14.55
CA ALA A 371 -47.65 -69.71 13.74
C ALA A 371 -47.56 -70.96 14.63
N HIS A 372 -46.66 -70.98 15.60
CA HIS A 372 -46.51 -72.09 16.55
C HIS A 372 -47.75 -72.27 17.43
N ALA A 373 -48.30 -71.18 17.98
CA ALA A 373 -49.51 -71.22 18.78
C ALA A 373 -50.71 -71.75 17.97
N GLN A 374 -50.83 -71.36 16.70
CA GLN A 374 -51.89 -71.86 15.83
C GLN A 374 -51.71 -73.35 15.50
N ALA A 375 -50.49 -73.80 15.21
CA ALA A 375 -50.21 -75.22 14.98
C ALA A 375 -50.57 -76.06 16.21
N ASN A 376 -50.20 -75.59 17.41
CA ASN A 376 -50.54 -76.25 18.67
C ASN A 376 -52.04 -76.31 18.92
N ILE A 377 -52.79 -75.23 18.65
CA ILE A 377 -54.26 -75.23 18.76
C ILE A 377 -54.87 -76.29 17.84
N SER A 378 -54.43 -76.35 16.58
CA SER A 378 -54.91 -77.35 15.63
C SER A 378 -54.61 -78.78 16.08
N GLU A 379 -53.41 -79.04 16.59
CA GLU A 379 -53.01 -80.35 17.11
C GLU A 379 -53.85 -80.75 18.34
N TRP A 380 -54.05 -79.83 19.28
CA TRP A 380 -54.86 -80.10 20.48
C TRP A 380 -56.33 -80.36 20.15
N LEU A 381 -56.91 -79.62 19.19
CA LEU A 381 -58.29 -79.85 18.75
C LEU A 381 -58.45 -81.27 18.17
N VAL A 382 -57.48 -81.75 17.38
CA VAL A 382 -57.50 -83.14 16.85
C VAL A 382 -57.42 -84.17 17.98
N ARG A 383 -56.57 -83.93 18.99
CA ARG A 383 -56.44 -84.84 20.15
C ARG A 383 -57.71 -84.87 21.00
N VAL A 384 -58.35 -83.72 21.22
CA VAL A 384 -59.60 -83.61 21.97
C VAL A 384 -60.75 -84.28 21.21
N ASP A 385 -60.88 -84.07 19.90
CA ASP A 385 -61.88 -84.74 19.05
C ASP A 385 -61.69 -86.27 19.04
N ALA A 386 -60.44 -86.75 18.98
CA ALA A 386 -60.14 -88.18 19.09
C ALA A 386 -60.55 -88.75 20.46
N SER A 387 -60.23 -88.04 21.55
CA SER A 387 -60.56 -88.48 22.92
C SER A 387 -62.06 -88.43 23.20
N ALA A 388 -62.78 -87.44 22.66
CA ALA A 388 -64.22 -87.30 22.80
C ALA A 388 -65.00 -88.42 22.10
N LYS A 389 -64.44 -89.04 21.05
CA LYS A 389 -65.03 -90.23 20.38
C LYS A 389 -64.86 -91.52 21.18
N GLU A 390 -63.94 -91.54 22.15
CA GLU A 390 -63.66 -92.72 22.98
C GLU A 390 -64.46 -92.74 24.30
N SER A 391 -65.07 -91.63 24.72
CA SER A 391 -65.82 -91.53 25.97
C SER A 391 -66.89 -90.43 25.95
N ASP A 392 -68.15 -90.82 26.21
CA ASP A 392 -69.31 -89.92 26.25
C ASP A 392 -69.23 -88.86 27.38
N ASP A 393 -68.45 -89.12 28.44
CA ASP A 393 -68.25 -88.21 29.57
C ASP A 393 -67.39 -86.96 29.24
N PHE A 394 -66.81 -86.90 28.03
CA PHE A 394 -65.96 -85.77 27.59
C PHE A 394 -66.70 -84.69 26.80
N ALA A 395 -67.98 -84.88 26.45
CA ALA A 395 -68.72 -83.96 25.59
C ALA A 395 -68.80 -82.52 26.15
N ASP A 396 -68.99 -82.35 27.47
CA ASP A 396 -69.06 -81.04 28.13
C ASP A 396 -67.68 -80.34 28.21
N LEU A 397 -66.60 -81.11 28.32
CA LEU A 397 -65.22 -80.60 28.26
C LEU A 397 -64.86 -80.13 26.84
N THR A 398 -65.32 -80.86 25.82
CA THR A 398 -65.10 -80.54 24.41
C THR A 398 -65.64 -79.14 24.07
N GLY A 399 -66.88 -78.82 24.45
CA GLY A 399 -67.48 -77.51 24.19
C GLY A 399 -66.75 -76.33 24.87
N SER A 400 -66.25 -76.54 26.10
CA SER A 400 -65.48 -75.51 26.82
C SER A 400 -64.11 -75.28 26.17
N VAL A 401 -63.40 -76.35 25.83
CA VAL A 401 -62.08 -76.33 25.20
C VAL A 401 -62.13 -75.73 23.79
N GLU A 402 -63.13 -76.10 22.99
CA GLU A 402 -63.38 -75.52 21.67
C GLU A 402 -63.65 -74.01 21.76
N SER A 403 -64.46 -73.56 22.73
CA SER A 403 -64.75 -72.13 22.91
C SER A 403 -63.50 -71.31 23.27
N ALA A 404 -62.62 -71.87 24.11
CA ALA A 404 -61.39 -71.24 24.55
C ALA A 404 -60.32 -71.23 23.45
N PHE A 405 -60.19 -72.30 22.66
CA PHE A 405 -59.33 -72.32 21.47
C PHE A 405 -59.87 -71.43 20.35
N ALA A 406 -61.19 -71.31 20.18
CA ALA A 406 -61.79 -70.35 19.27
C ALA A 406 -61.51 -68.90 19.71
N ALA A 407 -61.53 -68.62 21.02
CA ALA A 407 -61.15 -67.32 21.56
C ALA A 407 -59.65 -67.02 21.34
N ALA A 408 -58.77 -68.00 21.57
CA ALA A 408 -57.33 -67.89 21.31
C ALA A 408 -57.06 -67.67 19.81
N GLY A 409 -57.71 -68.44 18.93
CA GLY A 409 -57.61 -68.30 17.47
C GLY A 409 -58.04 -66.94 16.96
N LYS A 410 -59.15 -66.37 17.48
CA LYS A 410 -59.57 -64.99 17.17
C LYS A 410 -58.50 -63.96 17.56
N ARG A 411 -57.83 -64.13 18.70
CA ARG A 411 -56.75 -63.23 19.15
C ARG A 411 -55.49 -63.38 18.29
N LEU A 412 -55.15 -64.60 17.85
CA LEU A 412 -54.06 -64.83 16.90
C LEU A 412 -54.32 -64.21 15.53
N GLU A 413 -55.56 -64.20 15.04
CA GLU A 413 -55.92 -63.50 13.79
C GLU A 413 -55.84 -61.97 13.94
N VAL A 414 -56.21 -61.42 15.10
CA VAL A 414 -55.95 -60.00 15.41
C VAL A 414 -54.45 -59.71 15.42
N LEU A 415 -53.64 -60.57 16.04
CA LEU A 415 -52.18 -60.46 16.06
C LEU A 415 -51.60 -60.43 14.63
N LYS A 416 -51.97 -61.39 13.75
CA LYS A 416 -51.53 -61.40 12.35
C LYS A 416 -51.87 -60.11 11.61
N ARG A 417 -53.09 -59.59 11.80
CA ARG A 417 -53.53 -58.33 11.16
C ARG A 417 -52.71 -57.14 11.64
N VAL A 418 -52.39 -57.08 12.93
CA VAL A 418 -51.55 -56.03 13.51
C VAL A 418 -50.11 -56.12 13.00
N LEU A 419 -49.55 -57.32 12.88
CA LEU A 419 -48.22 -57.54 12.29
C LEU A 419 -48.17 -57.09 10.83
N HIS A 420 -49.18 -57.43 10.03
CA HIS A 420 -49.27 -56.97 8.63
C HIS A 420 -49.29 -55.44 8.52
N ARG A 421 -50.09 -54.76 9.36
CA ARG A 421 -50.14 -53.29 9.41
C ARG A 421 -48.82 -52.66 9.85
N THR A 422 -48.05 -53.36 10.67
CA THR A 422 -46.71 -52.92 11.11
C THR A 422 -45.72 -53.01 9.94
N ASP A 423 -45.75 -54.11 9.19
CA ASP A 423 -44.96 -54.27 7.96
C ASP A 423 -45.34 -53.23 6.87
N GLU A 424 -46.61 -52.84 6.76
CA GLU A 424 -47.00 -51.73 5.88
C GLU A 424 -46.34 -50.40 6.26
N GLN A 425 -46.24 -50.07 7.55
CA GLN A 425 -45.55 -48.83 7.97
C GLN A 425 -44.08 -48.88 7.62
N ARG A 426 -43.45 -50.05 7.80
CA ARG A 426 -42.07 -50.29 7.40
C ARG A 426 -41.86 -50.13 5.89
N ALA A 427 -42.72 -50.74 5.07
CA ALA A 427 -42.65 -50.61 3.61
C ALA A 427 -42.77 -49.14 3.16
N LYS A 428 -43.62 -48.35 3.84
CA LYS A 428 -43.75 -46.92 3.56
C LYS A 428 -42.48 -46.13 3.92
N VAL A 429 -41.81 -46.44 5.04
CA VAL A 429 -40.50 -45.83 5.38
C VAL A 429 -39.45 -46.14 4.33
N VAL A 430 -39.37 -47.40 3.88
CA VAL A 430 -38.45 -47.80 2.80
C VAL A 430 -38.77 -47.05 1.49
N GLY A 431 -40.05 -46.89 1.16
CA GLY A 431 -40.51 -46.14 0.00
C GLY A 431 -40.15 -44.65 0.06
N GLU A 432 -40.32 -43.99 1.21
CA GLU A 432 -39.92 -42.59 1.42
C GLU A 432 -38.41 -42.40 1.30
N LEU A 433 -37.64 -43.33 1.85
CA LEU A 433 -36.19 -43.34 1.76
C LEU A 433 -35.73 -43.49 0.30
N ALA A 434 -36.32 -44.42 -0.46
CA ALA A 434 -36.06 -44.58 -1.88
C ALA A 434 -36.44 -43.34 -2.71
N ALA A 435 -37.57 -42.69 -2.40
CA ALA A 435 -38.02 -41.47 -3.07
C ALA A 435 -37.07 -40.28 -2.80
N SER A 436 -36.50 -40.18 -1.60
CA SER A 436 -35.54 -39.13 -1.25
C SER A 436 -34.23 -39.23 -2.02
N VAL A 437 -33.83 -40.46 -2.42
CA VAL A 437 -32.67 -40.71 -3.30
C VAL A 437 -33.01 -40.51 -4.78
N ALA A 438 -34.27 -40.52 -5.18
CA ALA A 438 -34.64 -40.38 -6.60
C ALA A 438 -34.63 -38.92 -7.12
N VAL A 439 -34.38 -37.92 -6.26
CA VAL A 439 -34.31 -36.50 -6.66
C VAL A 439 -33.08 -36.29 -7.55
N LYS A 440 -33.32 -36.02 -8.84
CA LYS A 440 -32.28 -35.83 -9.87
C LYS A 440 -31.31 -34.70 -9.52
N GLU A 441 -30.03 -34.95 -9.81
CA GLU A 441 -29.00 -33.92 -10.02
C GLU A 441 -29.44 -32.98 -11.16
N SER A 442 -30.25 -31.97 -10.85
CA SER A 442 -30.59 -30.92 -11.81
C SER A 442 -30.04 -29.59 -11.32
N ASP A 443 -28.71 -29.46 -11.27
CA ASP A 443 -28.10 -28.14 -11.39
C ASP A 443 -26.63 -28.24 -11.81
N LYS A 444 -26.30 -27.56 -12.92
CA LYS A 444 -24.99 -27.59 -13.60
C LYS A 444 -23.83 -27.04 -12.77
N HIS A 445 -24.06 -26.53 -11.55
CA HIS A 445 -23.04 -25.83 -10.73
C HIS A 445 -22.89 -26.39 -9.30
N GLY A 446 -23.62 -27.45 -8.90
CA GLY A 446 -23.51 -28.06 -7.55
C GLY A 446 -23.25 -29.58 -7.48
N PRO A 447 -22.45 -30.23 -8.36
CA PRO A 447 -22.51 -31.68 -8.53
C PRO A 447 -21.92 -32.48 -7.36
N GLN A 448 -20.88 -31.97 -6.71
CA GLN A 448 -20.05 -32.82 -5.84
C GLN A 448 -20.65 -33.08 -4.46
N ILE A 449 -21.41 -32.14 -3.90
CA ILE A 449 -21.97 -32.25 -2.55
C ILE A 449 -23.37 -32.81 -2.54
N ASN A 450 -24.18 -32.48 -3.56
CA ASN A 450 -25.40 -33.24 -3.82
C ASN A 450 -25.05 -34.70 -4.07
N LYS A 451 -24.02 -35.01 -4.87
CA LYS A 451 -23.54 -36.39 -5.05
C LYS A 451 -23.06 -37.05 -3.76
N THR A 452 -22.23 -36.36 -2.96
CA THR A 452 -21.70 -36.96 -1.71
C THR A 452 -22.81 -37.24 -0.68
N LEU A 453 -23.78 -36.32 -0.52
CA LEU A 453 -24.92 -36.52 0.37
C LEU A 453 -25.90 -37.56 -0.20
N HIS A 454 -26.11 -37.55 -1.53
CA HIS A 454 -26.89 -38.55 -2.24
C HIS A 454 -26.28 -39.96 -2.11
N ASP A 455 -24.96 -40.10 -2.21
CA ASP A 455 -24.24 -41.35 -2.01
C ASP A 455 -24.39 -41.86 -0.56
N VAL A 456 -24.43 -40.95 0.43
CA VAL A 456 -24.74 -41.29 1.83
C VAL A 456 -26.17 -41.79 1.94
N PHE A 457 -27.15 -41.05 1.40
CA PHE A 457 -28.55 -41.47 1.43
C PHE A 457 -28.76 -42.78 0.68
N ALA A 458 -28.19 -42.95 -0.52
CA ALA A 458 -28.26 -44.16 -1.32
C ALA A 458 -27.67 -45.38 -0.62
N ASN A 459 -26.57 -45.22 0.12
CA ASN A 459 -25.97 -46.30 0.91
C ASN A 459 -26.82 -46.65 2.15
N ILE A 460 -27.40 -45.65 2.82
CA ILE A 460 -28.38 -45.90 3.89
C ILE A 460 -29.59 -46.66 3.33
N THR A 461 -30.15 -46.19 2.21
CA THR A 461 -31.30 -46.79 1.51
C THR A 461 -31.05 -48.24 1.11
N SER A 462 -29.90 -48.54 0.50
CA SER A 462 -29.58 -49.90 0.04
C SER A 462 -29.41 -50.90 1.18
N ARG A 463 -28.90 -50.45 2.34
CA ARG A 463 -28.73 -51.30 3.53
C ARG A 463 -30.01 -51.47 4.34
N VAL A 464 -30.89 -50.48 4.30
CA VAL A 464 -32.23 -50.53 4.90
C VAL A 464 -33.15 -51.47 4.09
N SER A 465 -33.14 -51.38 2.76
CA SER A 465 -34.00 -52.18 1.89
C SER A 465 -33.66 -53.68 1.85
N ALA A 466 -32.39 -54.04 2.03
CA ALA A 466 -31.96 -55.43 1.91
C ALA A 466 -32.26 -56.27 3.15
N ASN A 467 -32.11 -55.74 4.38
CA ASN A 467 -32.33 -56.47 5.65
C ASN A 467 -32.29 -55.58 6.91
N PHE A 468 -32.46 -54.25 6.78
CA PHE A 468 -32.26 -53.30 7.90
C PHE A 468 -30.93 -53.53 8.62
N SER A 469 -29.84 -53.77 7.90
CA SER A 469 -28.54 -54.18 8.47
C SER A 469 -28.09 -53.27 9.63
N LYS A 470 -27.41 -53.83 10.65
CA LYS A 470 -26.85 -53.07 11.78
C LYS A 470 -25.87 -52.00 11.29
N ASP A 471 -25.27 -52.25 10.11
CA ASP A 471 -24.30 -51.36 9.47
C ASP A 471 -24.94 -50.32 8.54
N ALA A 472 -26.28 -50.20 8.50
CA ALA A 472 -26.96 -49.17 7.70
C ALA A 472 -26.59 -47.75 8.15
N CYS A 473 -26.16 -47.60 9.41
CA CYS A 473 -25.76 -46.36 10.04
C CYS A 473 -24.31 -46.41 10.53
N ASN A 474 -23.39 -46.70 9.61
CA ASN A 474 -21.97 -46.70 9.95
C ASN A 474 -21.47 -45.26 10.21
N ALA A 475 -21.15 -44.97 11.48
CA ALA A 475 -20.66 -43.67 11.94
C ALA A 475 -19.38 -43.20 11.22
N SER A 476 -18.51 -44.13 10.79
CA SER A 476 -17.29 -43.82 10.02
C SER A 476 -17.61 -43.21 8.65
N LEU A 477 -18.66 -43.70 7.99
CA LEU A 477 -19.06 -43.23 6.66
C LEU A 477 -19.70 -41.84 6.76
N MET A 478 -20.57 -41.63 7.74
CA MET A 478 -21.15 -40.30 7.99
C MET A 478 -20.06 -39.27 8.31
N THR A 479 -19.09 -39.63 9.15
CA THR A 479 -17.97 -38.73 9.49
C THR A 479 -17.09 -38.40 8.28
N GLN A 480 -16.83 -39.36 7.39
CA GLN A 480 -16.07 -39.11 6.15
C GLN A 480 -16.82 -38.21 5.17
N SER A 481 -18.12 -38.43 4.99
CA SER A 481 -18.95 -37.61 4.10
C SER A 481 -19.14 -36.20 4.64
N LEU A 482 -19.26 -36.03 5.97
CA LEU A 482 -19.30 -34.72 6.63
C LEU A 482 -17.95 -33.99 6.54
N LYS A 483 -16.81 -34.72 6.55
CA LYS A 483 -15.49 -34.12 6.28
C LYS A 483 -15.38 -33.56 4.86
N LEU A 484 -16.01 -34.15 3.86
CA LEU A 484 -16.02 -33.59 2.50
C LEU A 484 -16.77 -32.24 2.41
N LEU A 485 -17.70 -31.98 3.34
CA LEU A 485 -18.44 -30.73 3.47
C LEU A 485 -17.61 -29.61 4.14
N SER A 486 -16.53 -29.97 4.85
CA SER A 486 -15.61 -28.98 5.45
C SER A 486 -14.79 -28.19 4.43
N ASN A 487 -14.71 -28.65 3.18
CA ASN A 487 -13.87 -28.06 2.12
C ASN A 487 -14.66 -27.16 1.14
N MET A 488 -15.82 -26.63 1.57
CA MET A 488 -16.77 -25.90 0.71
C MET A 488 -16.45 -24.43 0.47
N THR A 489 -16.78 -23.94 -0.74
CA THR A 489 -16.86 -22.51 -1.06
C THR A 489 -18.24 -21.94 -0.70
N ASP A 490 -18.38 -20.61 -0.62
CA ASP A 490 -19.58 -19.92 -0.11
C ASP A 490 -20.88 -20.32 -0.83
N HIS A 491 -20.86 -20.52 -2.15
CA HIS A 491 -22.03 -21.00 -2.91
C HIS A 491 -22.45 -22.44 -2.56
N THR A 492 -21.52 -23.26 -2.10
CA THR A 492 -21.79 -24.65 -1.76
C THR A 492 -22.45 -24.78 -0.38
N VAL A 493 -22.20 -23.81 0.49
CA VAL A 493 -22.82 -23.70 1.83
C VAL A 493 -24.34 -23.55 1.72
N MET A 494 -24.86 -22.75 0.79
CA MET A 494 -26.31 -22.56 0.64
C MET A 494 -27.05 -23.80 0.14
N ASN A 495 -26.46 -24.55 -0.80
CA ASN A 495 -27.04 -25.81 -1.27
C ASN A 495 -27.14 -26.86 -0.14
N SER A 496 -26.20 -26.83 0.81
CA SER A 496 -26.23 -27.74 1.95
C SER A 496 -27.43 -27.49 2.88
N LEU A 497 -27.92 -26.24 3.02
CA LEU A 497 -29.10 -25.92 3.83
C LEU A 497 -30.39 -26.55 3.28
N GLN A 498 -30.52 -26.61 1.96
CA GLN A 498 -31.65 -27.26 1.30
C GLN A 498 -31.66 -28.76 1.59
N VAL A 499 -30.47 -29.39 1.56
CA VAL A 499 -30.32 -30.81 1.90
C VAL A 499 -30.66 -31.06 3.37
N VAL A 500 -30.24 -30.20 4.30
CA VAL A 500 -30.63 -30.32 5.71
C VAL A 500 -32.14 -30.25 5.88
N THR A 501 -32.81 -29.34 5.17
CA THR A 501 -34.26 -29.18 5.24
C THR A 501 -34.96 -30.47 4.76
N GLN A 502 -34.47 -31.08 3.69
CA GLN A 502 -34.98 -32.37 3.20
C GLN A 502 -34.74 -33.52 4.19
N LEU A 503 -33.54 -33.58 4.79
CA LEU A 503 -33.17 -34.57 5.80
C LEU A 503 -34.07 -34.48 7.04
N ASN A 504 -34.31 -33.28 7.56
CA ASN A 504 -35.18 -33.08 8.71
C ASN A 504 -36.62 -33.49 8.41
N LYS A 505 -37.15 -33.09 7.25
CA LYS A 505 -38.52 -33.47 6.83
C LYS A 505 -38.67 -34.99 6.67
N LEU A 506 -37.67 -35.66 6.08
CA LEU A 506 -37.64 -37.11 5.96
C LEU A 506 -37.62 -37.78 7.32
N THR A 507 -36.75 -37.30 8.22
CA THR A 507 -36.60 -37.84 9.57
C THR A 507 -37.88 -37.72 10.38
N GLU A 508 -38.56 -36.56 10.35
CA GLU A 508 -39.85 -36.37 11.01
C GLU A 508 -40.95 -37.28 10.45
N SER A 509 -41.03 -37.41 9.12
CA SER A 509 -41.97 -38.35 8.47
C SER A 509 -41.74 -39.78 8.95
N MET A 510 -40.48 -40.22 9.03
CA MET A 510 -40.13 -41.56 9.49
C MET A 510 -40.41 -41.76 10.99
N LYS A 511 -40.16 -40.76 11.84
CA LYS A 511 -40.53 -40.81 13.27
C LYS A 511 -42.02 -41.05 13.45
N GLU A 512 -42.86 -40.34 12.69
CA GLU A 512 -44.32 -40.51 12.76
C GLU A 512 -44.72 -41.96 12.40
N ARG A 513 -44.07 -42.54 11.38
CA ARG A 513 -44.29 -43.93 10.97
C ARG A 513 -43.82 -44.93 12.02
N VAL A 514 -42.66 -44.69 12.63
CA VAL A 514 -42.13 -45.52 13.73
C VAL A 514 -43.06 -45.48 14.95
N LEU A 515 -43.58 -44.30 15.33
CA LEU A 515 -44.55 -44.18 16.42
C LEU A 515 -45.84 -44.95 16.14
N LYS A 516 -46.32 -44.94 14.89
CA LYS A 516 -47.48 -45.76 14.48
C LYS A 516 -47.17 -47.25 14.59
N ALA A 517 -45.98 -47.68 14.16
CA ALA A 517 -45.53 -49.07 14.28
C ALA A 517 -45.37 -49.50 15.75
N ASP A 518 -44.79 -48.66 16.61
CA ASP A 518 -44.67 -48.90 18.06
C ASP A 518 -46.05 -49.13 18.72
N ASN A 519 -47.05 -48.31 18.37
CA ASN A 519 -48.41 -48.47 18.89
C ASN A 519 -49.08 -49.76 18.39
N LEU A 520 -48.82 -50.16 17.15
CA LEU A 520 -49.27 -51.46 16.62
C LEU A 520 -48.58 -52.61 17.36
N MET A 521 -47.28 -52.52 17.61
CA MET A 521 -46.53 -53.54 18.33
C MET A 521 -47.03 -53.73 19.77
N ARG A 522 -47.41 -52.65 20.47
CA ARG A 522 -48.07 -52.76 21.78
C ARG A 522 -49.37 -53.56 21.71
N MET A 523 -50.19 -53.33 20.68
CA MET A 523 -51.42 -54.11 20.45
C MET A 523 -51.13 -55.58 20.10
N ALA A 524 -50.02 -55.86 19.43
CA ALA A 524 -49.56 -57.22 19.15
C ALA A 524 -49.18 -57.94 20.45
N THR A 525 -48.43 -57.29 21.33
CA THR A 525 -48.07 -57.82 22.67
C THR A 525 -49.33 -58.19 23.46
N ASP A 526 -50.30 -57.27 23.55
CA ASP A 526 -51.55 -57.51 24.29
C ASP A 526 -52.36 -58.65 23.68
N SER A 527 -52.46 -58.70 22.34
CA SER A 527 -53.20 -59.75 21.63
C SER A 527 -52.54 -61.12 21.79
N SER A 528 -51.21 -61.17 21.78
CA SER A 528 -50.43 -62.38 22.04
C SER A 528 -50.67 -62.89 23.46
N ALA A 529 -50.55 -62.02 24.47
CA ALA A 529 -50.76 -62.39 25.87
C ALA A 529 -52.20 -62.89 26.11
N GLN A 530 -53.19 -62.27 25.47
CA GLN A 530 -54.59 -62.72 25.56
C GLN A 530 -54.82 -64.06 24.86
N ALA A 531 -54.14 -64.32 23.74
CA ALA A 531 -54.19 -65.62 23.08
C ALA A 531 -53.59 -66.72 23.97
N ASP A 532 -52.44 -66.45 24.57
CA ASP A 532 -51.79 -67.39 25.50
C ASP A 532 -52.65 -67.63 26.74
N ALA A 533 -53.23 -66.60 27.35
CA ALA A 533 -54.12 -66.75 28.49
C ALA A 533 -55.41 -67.52 28.16
N ALA A 534 -55.98 -67.34 26.96
CA ALA A 534 -57.14 -68.10 26.52
C ALA A 534 -56.79 -69.59 26.30
N ARG A 535 -55.59 -69.86 25.76
CA ARG A 535 -55.03 -71.20 25.58
C ARG A 535 -54.71 -71.90 26.91
N GLU A 536 -54.15 -71.19 27.89
CA GLU A 536 -53.88 -71.77 29.21
C GLU A 536 -55.17 -72.14 29.97
N ARG A 537 -56.25 -71.37 29.76
CA ARG A 537 -57.56 -71.67 30.34
C ARG A 537 -58.17 -72.95 29.76
N SER A 538 -57.89 -73.30 28.50
CA SER A 538 -58.31 -74.60 27.93
C SER A 538 -57.43 -75.76 28.37
N GLY A 539 -56.14 -75.50 28.67
CA GLY A 539 -55.17 -76.51 29.12
C GLY A 539 -55.23 -76.88 30.62
N LYS A 540 -56.01 -76.18 31.44
CA LYS A 540 -56.31 -76.62 32.82
C LYS A 540 -57.50 -77.56 32.77
N PRO A 541 -57.34 -78.88 32.99
CA PRO A 541 -58.49 -79.73 33.22
C PRO A 541 -59.15 -79.20 34.50
N GLN A 542 -60.37 -78.66 34.38
CA GLN A 542 -61.26 -78.64 35.52
C GLN A 542 -61.59 -80.09 35.79
N CYS A 543 -60.75 -80.80 36.55
CA CYS A 543 -61.18 -82.03 37.19
C CYS A 543 -62.46 -81.66 37.96
N PRO A 544 -63.61 -82.29 37.67
CA PRO A 544 -64.77 -82.14 38.52
C PRO A 544 -64.33 -82.43 39.95
N ALA A 545 -64.82 -81.67 40.94
CA ALA A 545 -64.41 -81.83 42.35
C ALA A 545 -64.50 -83.31 42.82
N LEU A 546 -65.38 -84.10 42.21
CA LEU A 546 -65.53 -85.54 42.40
C LEU A 546 -64.28 -86.36 42.03
N TYR A 547 -63.57 -86.03 40.93
CA TYR A 547 -62.41 -86.80 40.46
C TYR A 547 -61.17 -86.55 41.34
N ARG A 548 -61.02 -85.33 41.87
CA ARG A 548 -60.02 -85.01 42.93
C ARG A 548 -60.35 -85.72 44.24
N GLN A 549 -61.64 -85.84 44.59
CA GLN A 549 -62.06 -86.60 45.78
C GLN A 549 -61.83 -88.10 45.62
N LEU A 550 -62.05 -88.67 44.43
CA LEU A 550 -61.79 -90.08 44.12
C LEU A 550 -60.30 -90.43 44.10
N LEU A 551 -59.45 -89.59 43.48
CA LEU A 551 -57.99 -89.81 43.49
C LEU A 551 -57.38 -89.67 44.88
N ASN A 552 -57.84 -88.72 45.69
CA ASN A 552 -57.44 -88.61 47.09
C ASN A 552 -57.96 -89.79 47.96
N MET A 553 -59.14 -90.35 47.65
CA MET A 553 -59.62 -91.58 48.29
C MET A 553 -58.86 -92.84 47.85
N LEU A 554 -58.32 -92.86 46.63
CA LEU A 554 -57.52 -93.97 46.08
C LEU A 554 -56.02 -93.86 46.41
N GLY A 555 -55.60 -92.85 47.17
CA GLY A 555 -54.22 -92.73 47.68
C GLY A 555 -53.16 -92.43 46.61
N LEU A 556 -53.55 -92.04 45.40
CA LEU A 556 -52.62 -91.68 44.34
C LEU A 556 -52.48 -90.15 44.27
N HIS A 557 -51.34 -89.65 44.73
CA HIS A 557 -50.91 -88.28 44.46
C HIS A 557 -50.29 -88.19 43.05
N TRP A 558 -50.56 -87.06 42.39
CA TRP A 558 -50.14 -86.74 41.02
C TRP A 558 -48.62 -86.81 40.82
#